data_AF-A0A437NY13-F1
#
_entry.id   AF-A0A437NY13-F1
#
_cell.length_a   1.000
_cell.length_b   1.000
_cell.length_c   1.000
_cell.angle_alpha   90.00
_cell.angle_beta   90.00
_cell.angle_gamma   90.00
#
_symmetry.space_group_name_H-M   'P 1'
#
loop_
_entity.id
_entity.type
_entity.pdbx_description
1 polymer ?
#
loop_
_entity_poly.entity_id
_entity_poly.type
_entity_poly.pdbx_seq_one_letter_code
_entity_poly.pdbx_strand_id
1 'polypeptide(L)'
;MTVELGLLAGCTTGDHAVDVTADAGRTHVVARREDREKVKSKTPVERYGKLRVCGVHLCNEAGTPVQLRGMSTNGTDRFGRCLVAGALDALAGDWGASVLRIAMYADQSGYQSNPKK
;
A
#
# COMPACT_ATOMS: atom_id res chain seq x y z
N MET A 1 -13.86 -24.26 -11.81
CA MET A 1 -13.08 -23.01 -11.73
C MET A 1 -13.46 -22.32 -10.44
N THR A 2 -12.68 -22.51 -9.39
CA THR A 2 -12.88 -21.85 -8.09
C THR A 2 -11.74 -20.86 -7.93
N VAL A 3 -12.07 -19.57 -7.90
CA VAL A 3 -11.13 -18.52 -7.53
C VAL A 3 -11.27 -18.32 -6.03
N GLU A 4 -10.34 -18.91 -5.27
CA GLU A 4 -10.21 -18.66 -3.84
C GLU A 4 -9.76 -17.20 -3.64
N LEU A 5 -10.70 -16.38 -3.19
CA LEU A 5 -10.46 -14.99 -2.80
C LEU A 5 -9.89 -14.98 -1.38
N GLY A 6 -8.60 -15.30 -1.25
CA GLY A 6 -7.88 -15.27 0.02
C GLY A 6 -6.98 -14.05 0.14
N LEU A 7 -7.46 -12.94 0.72
CA LEU A 7 -6.73 -12.26 1.81
C LEU A 7 -7.62 -11.22 2.52
N LEU A 8 -8.30 -11.65 3.58
CA LEU A 8 -8.70 -10.77 4.67
C LEU A 8 -7.44 -10.50 5.51
N ALA A 9 -6.75 -9.39 5.23
CA ALA A 9 -5.80 -8.84 6.20
C ALA A 9 -6.61 -8.25 7.36
N GLY A 10 -6.92 -9.10 8.33
CA GLY A 10 -7.56 -8.72 9.58
C GLY A 10 -6.68 -7.75 10.35
N CYS A 11 -7.30 -6.71 10.88
CA CYS A 11 -6.66 -5.71 11.71
C CYS A 11 -6.54 -6.27 13.14
N THR A 12 -5.67 -7.25 13.34
CA THR A 12 -5.44 -7.88 14.64
C THR A 12 -4.43 -7.07 15.43
N THR A 13 -4.88 -6.49 16.55
CA THR A 13 -4.03 -5.97 17.61
C THR A 13 -3.24 -7.15 18.20
N GLY A 14 -1.93 -7.21 17.98
CA GLY A 14 -1.09 -8.26 18.56
C GLY A 14 0.35 -8.15 18.06
N ASP A 15 1.26 -7.98 19.01
CA ASP A 15 2.69 -7.80 18.84
C ASP A 15 3.40 -8.93 18.05
N HIS A 16 4.57 -8.55 17.52
CA HIS A 16 5.59 -9.33 16.84
C HIS A 16 5.36 -9.62 15.35
N ALA A 17 6.10 -8.88 14.52
CA ALA A 17 6.45 -9.31 13.17
C ALA A 17 7.20 -10.65 13.27
N VAL A 18 6.47 -11.76 13.12
CA VAL A 18 7.05 -13.06 12.84
C VAL A 18 7.32 -13.13 11.35
N ASP A 19 8.61 -13.13 11.01
CA ASP A 19 9.09 -13.44 9.67
C ASP A 19 8.72 -14.90 9.36
N VAL A 20 7.74 -15.09 8.46
CA VAL A 20 7.35 -16.42 7.97
C VAL A 20 8.06 -16.66 6.65
N THR A 21 9.29 -17.16 6.72
CA THR A 21 9.91 -17.85 5.57
C THR A 21 9.34 -19.26 5.48
N ALA A 22 8.48 -19.50 4.49
CA ALA A 22 8.10 -20.86 4.10
C ALA A 22 9.25 -21.46 3.25
N ASP A 23 9.94 -22.44 3.83
CA ASP A 23 10.89 -23.32 3.15
C ASP A 23 10.13 -24.39 2.34
N ALA A 24 10.41 -24.44 1.05
CA ALA A 24 10.10 -25.58 0.20
C ALA A 24 11.29 -25.83 -0.73
N GLY A 25 12.28 -26.55 -0.20
CA GLY A 25 13.22 -27.42 -0.90
C GLY A 25 13.69 -26.98 -2.30
N ARG A 26 14.82 -26.27 -2.36
CA ARG A 26 15.76 -26.31 -3.50
C ARG A 26 17.16 -25.89 -3.06
N THR A 27 18.12 -26.76 -3.38
CA THR A 27 19.58 -26.69 -3.27
C THR A 27 20.17 -25.31 -2.92
N HIS A 28 20.78 -25.21 -1.74
CA HIS A 28 21.54 -24.04 -1.28
C HIS A 28 22.88 -23.90 -2.04
N VAL A 29 22.97 -22.96 -2.98
CA VAL A 29 24.25 -22.32 -3.29
C VAL A 29 24.31 -21.05 -2.45
N VAL A 30 25.17 -21.08 -1.44
CA VAL A 30 25.34 -20.01 -0.46
C VAL A 30 26.13 -18.87 -1.10
N ALA A 31 25.44 -18.01 -1.85
CA ALA A 31 25.97 -16.69 -2.17
C ALA A 31 25.65 -15.76 -0.99
N ARG A 32 26.68 -15.48 -0.18
CA ARG A 32 26.69 -14.54 0.94
C ARG A 32 26.00 -13.22 0.54
N ARG A 33 24.81 -12.97 1.08
CA ARG A 33 24.05 -11.72 0.90
C ARG A 33 24.43 -10.72 1.99
N GLU A 34 25.64 -10.22 1.90
CA GLU A 34 26.15 -9.00 2.55
C GLU A 34 26.90 -8.35 1.38
N ASP A 35 26.37 -7.45 0.54
CA ASP A 35 25.80 -6.15 0.83
C ASP A 35 24.94 -5.71 -0.39
N ARG A 36 23.62 -5.95 -0.40
CA ARG A 36 22.76 -5.24 -1.36
C ARG A 36 22.54 -3.86 -0.78
N GLU A 37 23.37 -2.90 -1.18
CA GLU A 37 23.10 -1.50 -0.90
C GLU A 37 21.63 -1.21 -1.25
N LYS A 38 20.87 -0.81 -0.23
CA LYS A 38 19.43 -0.57 -0.36
C LYS A 38 19.28 0.69 -1.20
N VAL A 39 19.34 0.55 -2.53
CA VAL A 39 19.04 1.62 -3.47
C VAL A 39 17.67 2.16 -3.06
N LYS A 40 17.65 3.37 -2.50
CA LYS A 40 16.44 4.06 -2.11
C LYS A 40 15.67 4.32 -3.40
N SER A 41 14.66 3.49 -3.67
CA SER A 41 13.78 3.70 -4.80
C SER A 41 13.08 5.04 -4.63
N LYS A 42 13.01 5.82 -5.71
CA LYS A 42 12.23 7.07 -5.72
C LYS A 42 10.80 6.76 -5.30
N THR A 43 10.26 7.58 -4.40
CA THR A 43 8.85 7.55 -4.02
C THR A 43 7.97 7.82 -5.25
N PRO A 44 6.68 7.43 -5.22
CA PRO A 44 5.76 7.74 -6.30
C PRO A 44 5.71 9.24 -6.64
N VAL A 45 5.75 10.11 -5.64
CA VAL A 45 5.74 11.57 -5.83
C VAL A 45 7.03 12.05 -6.49
N GLU A 46 8.20 11.59 -6.03
CA GLU A 46 9.49 11.93 -6.67
C GLU A 46 9.61 11.38 -8.10
N ARG A 47 8.95 10.25 -8.38
CA ARG A 47 8.98 9.61 -9.70
C ARG A 47 8.08 10.31 -10.71
N TYR A 48 6.87 10.73 -10.29
CA TYR A 48 5.84 11.23 -11.20
C TYR A 48 5.63 12.75 -11.13
N GLY A 49 6.07 13.41 -10.06
CA GLY A 49 5.85 14.84 -9.88
C GLY A 49 4.36 15.22 -9.89
N LYS A 50 4.07 16.44 -10.34
CA LYS A 50 2.68 16.92 -10.46
C LYS A 50 1.94 16.22 -11.59
N LEU A 51 0.86 15.53 -11.24
CA LEU A 51 0.00 14.85 -12.20
C LEU A 51 -0.94 15.83 -12.92
N ARG A 52 -1.24 15.53 -14.19
CA ARG A 52 -2.21 16.28 -15.02
C ARG A 52 -2.93 15.34 -15.98
N VAL A 53 -4.05 15.78 -16.53
CA VAL A 53 -4.70 15.08 -17.65
C VAL A 53 -4.02 15.51 -18.95
N CYS A 54 -3.65 14.54 -19.80
CA CYS A 54 -3.20 14.80 -21.17
C CYS A 54 -4.01 13.95 -22.16
N GLY A 55 -4.90 14.61 -22.92
CA GLY A 55 -5.91 13.92 -23.73
C GLY A 55 -6.88 13.12 -22.86
N VAL A 56 -6.89 11.80 -23.05
CA VAL A 56 -7.70 10.85 -22.26
C VAL A 56 -6.90 10.11 -21.18
N HIS A 57 -5.65 10.51 -20.94
CA HIS A 57 -4.75 9.85 -20.01
C HIS A 57 -4.42 10.72 -18.79
N LEU A 58 -4.08 10.06 -17.67
CA LEU A 58 -3.37 10.69 -16.56
C LEU A 58 -1.87 10.67 -16.86
N CYS A 59 -1.19 11.79 -16.67
CA CYS A 59 0.19 11.99 -17.09
C CYS A 59 1.01 12.62 -15.96
N ASN A 60 2.29 12.27 -15.91
CA ASN A 60 3.27 12.83 -14.96
C ASN A 60 3.65 14.27 -15.34
N GLU A 61 4.53 14.88 -14.56
CA GLU A 61 4.98 16.26 -14.77
C GLU A 61 5.66 16.46 -16.14
N ALA A 62 6.40 15.45 -16.62
CA ALA A 62 7.03 15.45 -17.95
C ALA A 62 6.04 15.19 -19.12
N GLY A 63 4.75 14.96 -18.84
CA GLY A 63 3.73 14.66 -19.85
C GLY A 63 3.69 13.21 -20.32
N THR A 64 4.40 12.30 -19.67
CA THR A 64 4.32 10.87 -19.94
C THR A 64 3.07 10.27 -19.29
N PRO A 65 2.25 9.47 -20.00
CA PRO A 65 1.12 8.75 -19.40
C PRO A 65 1.56 7.83 -18.26
N VAL A 66 0.78 7.78 -17.19
CA VAL A 66 1.03 6.95 -16.00
C VAL A 66 -0.23 6.23 -15.54
N GLN A 67 -0.05 5.09 -14.86
CA GLN A 67 -1.11 4.39 -14.17
C GLN A 67 -0.76 4.32 -12.68
N LEU A 68 -1.65 4.86 -11.84
CA LEU A 68 -1.55 4.70 -10.40
C LEU A 68 -2.25 3.40 -9.98
N ARG A 69 -1.64 2.68 -9.04
CA ARG A 69 -2.17 1.45 -8.46
C ARG A 69 -1.98 1.48 -6.95
N GLY A 70 -2.97 1.01 -6.22
CA GLY A 70 -2.92 0.94 -4.77
C GLY A 70 -4.26 0.54 -4.18
N MET A 71 -4.48 0.91 -2.93
CA MET A 71 -5.62 0.41 -2.15
C MET A 71 -6.53 1.54 -1.68
N SER A 72 -7.75 1.18 -1.32
CA SER A 72 -8.67 2.03 -0.56
C SER A 72 -8.75 1.53 0.87
N THR A 73 -8.78 2.47 1.82
CA THR A 73 -9.18 2.12 3.18
C THR A 73 -10.66 1.71 3.19
N ASN A 74 -11.06 0.96 4.21
CA ASN A 74 -12.46 0.90 4.61
C ASN A 74 -12.83 2.22 5.34
N GLY A 75 -14.07 2.34 5.81
CA GLY A 75 -14.54 3.51 6.55
C GLY A 75 -13.63 3.84 7.73
N THR A 76 -13.04 5.03 7.71
CA THR A 76 -12.10 5.48 8.75
C THR A 76 -12.78 5.61 10.12
N ASP A 77 -14.10 5.81 10.14
CA ASP A 77 -14.96 5.84 11.33
C ASP A 77 -14.97 4.54 12.15
N ARG A 78 -14.71 3.39 11.51
CA ARG A 78 -14.71 2.05 12.12
C ARG A 78 -13.33 1.40 12.11
N PHE A 79 -12.55 1.64 11.06
CA PHE A 79 -11.28 0.97 10.79
C PHE A 79 -10.07 1.93 10.83
N GLY A 80 -10.22 3.14 11.37
CA GLY A 80 -9.12 4.10 11.52
C GLY A 80 -7.91 3.53 12.25
N ARG A 81 -8.12 2.60 13.20
CA ARG A 81 -7.05 1.88 13.92
C ARG A 81 -6.09 1.08 13.00
N CYS A 82 -6.49 0.81 11.76
CA CYS A 82 -5.70 0.04 10.79
C CYS A 82 -4.79 0.94 9.94
N LEU A 83 -4.93 2.27 10.04
CA LEU A 83 -4.09 3.25 9.35
C LEU A 83 -2.87 3.61 10.19
N VAL A 84 -2.05 2.60 10.45
CA VAL A 84 -0.79 2.73 11.19
C VAL A 84 0.40 2.81 10.24
N ALA A 85 1.51 3.40 10.71
CA ALA A 85 2.71 3.61 9.89
C ALA A 85 3.19 2.32 9.21
N GLY A 86 3.27 1.20 9.93
CA GLY A 86 3.72 -0.08 9.35
C GLY A 86 2.83 -0.60 8.22
N ALA A 87 1.51 -0.37 8.29
CA ALA A 87 0.61 -0.76 7.21
C ALA A 87 0.82 0.12 5.96
N LEU A 88 1.09 1.41 6.15
CA LEU A 88 1.41 2.34 5.06
C LEU A 88 2.77 2.02 4.43
N ASP A 89 3.76 1.65 5.25
CA ASP A 89 5.09 1.23 4.80
C ASP A 89 5.02 -0.05 3.97
N ALA A 90 4.25 -1.05 4.41
CA ALA A 90 4.03 -2.28 3.65
C ALA A 90 3.32 -2.00 2.30
N LEU A 91 2.31 -1.12 2.29
CA LEU A 91 1.64 -0.72 1.06
C LEU A 91 2.60 -0.03 0.09
N ALA A 92 3.45 0.89 0.57
CA ALA A 92 4.36 1.64 -0.27
C ALA A 92 5.58 0.81 -0.73
N GLY A 93 6.16 0.03 0.18
CA GLY A 93 7.38 -0.74 -0.04
C GLY A 93 7.11 -2.11 -0.66
N ASP A 94 6.37 -2.95 0.05
CA ASP A 94 6.20 -4.36 -0.30
C ASP A 94 5.22 -4.53 -1.46
N TRP A 95 4.12 -3.77 -1.46
CA TRP A 95 3.07 -3.86 -2.48
C TRP A 95 3.30 -2.89 -3.65
N GLY A 96 4.24 -1.95 -3.51
CA GLY A 96 4.57 -0.97 -4.53
C GLY A 96 3.41 -0.01 -4.87
N ALA A 97 2.55 0.30 -3.89
CA ALA A 97 1.44 1.22 -4.08
C ALA A 97 1.95 2.62 -4.41
N SER A 98 1.30 3.24 -5.39
CA SER A 98 1.56 4.62 -5.84
C SER A 98 0.46 5.60 -5.44
N VAL A 99 -0.65 5.09 -4.90
CA VAL A 99 -1.79 5.86 -4.41
C VAL A 99 -2.45 5.13 -3.25
N LEU A 100 -2.92 5.88 -2.26
CA LEU A 100 -3.81 5.38 -1.21
C LEU A 100 -5.08 6.26 -1.21
N ARG A 101 -6.25 5.62 -1.27
CA ARG A 101 -7.53 6.32 -1.11
C ARG A 101 -7.99 6.23 0.35
N ILE A 102 -8.20 7.38 0.98
CA ILE A 102 -8.83 7.48 2.30
C ILE A 102 -10.35 7.56 2.12
N ALA A 103 -11.07 6.50 2.51
CA ALA A 103 -12.53 6.41 2.39
C ALA A 103 -13.21 7.00 3.63
N MET A 104 -13.31 8.32 3.70
CA MET A 104 -14.08 9.03 4.73
C MET A 104 -15.56 9.08 4.34
N TYR A 105 -16.42 8.40 5.10
CA TYR A 105 -17.86 8.40 4.89
C TYR A 105 -18.48 9.64 5.52
N ALA A 106 -19.42 10.28 4.82
CA ALA A 106 -20.09 11.50 5.28
C ALA A 106 -21.49 11.25 5.85
N ASP A 107 -21.92 9.99 6.01
CA ASP A 107 -23.24 9.69 6.55
C ASP A 107 -23.36 9.99 8.06
N GLN A 108 -24.54 9.74 8.63
CA GLN A 108 -24.84 9.93 10.05
C GLN A 108 -24.00 9.04 10.98
N SER A 109 -23.28 8.04 10.47
CA SER A 109 -22.34 7.22 11.22
C SER A 109 -20.87 7.62 11.00
N GLY A 110 -20.60 8.49 10.04
CA GLY A 110 -19.28 8.96 9.64
C GLY A 110 -18.99 10.41 10.05
N TYR A 111 -18.35 11.16 9.15
CA TYR A 111 -17.77 12.48 9.42
C TYR A 111 -18.82 13.52 9.86
N GLN A 112 -20.05 13.47 9.29
CA GLN A 112 -21.10 14.43 9.64
C GLN A 112 -21.50 14.33 11.12
N SER A 113 -21.50 13.14 11.71
CA SER A 113 -21.90 12.96 13.11
C SER A 113 -20.77 13.18 14.09
N ASN A 114 -19.52 12.89 13.70
CA ASN A 114 -18.35 13.22 14.52
C ASN A 114 -17.11 13.54 13.68
N PRO A 115 -16.86 14.83 13.38
CA PRO A 115 -15.71 15.24 12.58
C PRO A 115 -14.37 15.17 13.32
N LYS A 116 -14.37 14.90 14.64
CA LYS A 116 -13.16 14.81 15.48
C LYS A 116 -12.78 13.38 15.88
N LYS A 117 -13.47 12.38 15.33
CA LYS A 117 -13.29 10.97 15.69
C LYS A 117 -11.93 10.41 15.27
#